data_AF-A0A829ZQZ3-F1
#
_entry.id   AF-A0A829ZQZ3-F1
#
_cell.length_a   1.000
_cell.length_b   1.000
_cell.length_c   1.000
_cell.angle_alpha   90.00
_cell.angle_beta   90.00
_cell.angle_gamma   90.00
#
_symmetry.space_group_name_H-M   'P 1'
#
loop_
_entity.id
_entity.type
_entity.pdbx_description
1 polymer ?
#
loop_
_entity_poly.entity_id
_entity_poly.type
_entity_poly.pdbx_seq_one_letter_code
_entity_poly.pdbx_strand_id
1 'polypeptide(L)' 'MFIFLIAVAFLLIAYGEAVPLYRQKKYSELAVMGVVWSLGLALSLALVLNLPLPNPTDWMERLMVPLFRLLETFLGSL' A
#
# COMPACT_ATOMS: atom_id res chain seq x y z
N MET A 1 4.63 -20.78 5.02
CA MET A 1 4.60 -20.21 6.39
C MET A 1 4.18 -18.74 6.42
N PHE A 2 4.78 -17.85 5.63
CA PHE A 2 4.45 -16.41 5.67
C PHE A 2 2.98 -16.08 5.37
N ILE A 3 2.34 -16.77 4.42
CA ILE A 3 0.92 -16.56 4.08
C ILE A 3 0.00 -16.84 5.28
N PHE A 4 0.29 -17.90 6.05
CA PHE A 4 -0.48 -18.23 7.26
C PHE A 4 -0.35 -17.12 8.31
N LEU A 5 0.86 -16.60 8.52
CA LEU A 5 1.10 -15.49 9.45
C LEU A 5 0.38 -14.20 9.01
N ILE A 6 0.40 -13.89 7.71
CA ILE A 6 -0.33 -12.74 7.15
C ILE A 6 -1.83 -12.91 7.39
N ALA A 7 -2.39 -14.08 7.07
CA ALA A 7 -3.81 -14.36 7.28
C ALA A 7 -4.20 -14.20 8.76
N VAL A 8 -3.43 -14.77 9.69
CA VAL A 8 -3.69 -14.66 11.14
C VAL A 8 -3.59 -13.20 11.60
N ALA A 9 -2.59 -12.45 11.16
CA ALA A 9 -2.42 -11.04 11.54
C ALA A 9 -3.59 -10.19 11.07
N PHE A 10 -4.00 -10.31 9.79
CA PHE A 10 -5.16 -9.57 9.27
C PHE A 10 -6.47 -9.99 9.96
N LEU A 11 -6.61 -11.24 10.36
CA LEU A 11 -7.80 -11.72 11.07
C LEU A 11 -7.88 -11.15 12.50
N LEU A 12 -6.74 -11.04 13.19
CA LEU A 12 -6.66 -10.40 14.51
C LEU A 12 -6.98 -8.90 14.43
N ILE A 13 -6.42 -8.20 13.45
CA ILE A 13 -6.71 -6.78 13.20
C ILE A 13 -8.20 -6.62 12.88
N ALA A 14 -8.72 -7.44 11.97
CA ALA A 14 -10.12 -7.40 11.59
C ALA A 14 -11.04 -7.63 12.78
N TYR A 15 -10.74 -8.60 13.64
CA TYR A 15 -11.55 -8.84 14.84
C TYR A 15 -11.45 -7.68 15.84
N GLY A 16 -10.25 -7.13 16.06
CA GLY A 16 -10.02 -6.04 17.01
C GLY A 16 -10.75 -4.75 16.63
N GLU A 17 -10.79 -4.41 15.35
CA GLU A 17 -11.37 -3.16 14.86
C GLU A 17 -12.81 -3.33 14.33
N ALA A 18 -13.17 -4.47 13.72
CA ALA A 18 -14.52 -4.66 13.18
C ALA A 18 -15.58 -4.87 14.28
N VAL A 19 -15.24 -5.58 15.36
CA VAL A 19 -16.16 -5.83 16.48
C VAL A 19 -16.64 -4.53 17.14
N PRO A 20 -15.76 -3.57 17.53
CA PRO A 20 -16.22 -2.32 18.12
C PRO A 20 -17.00 -1.46 17.12
N LEU A 21 -16.61 -1.39 15.84
CA LEU A 21 -17.37 -0.62 14.85
C LEU A 21 -18.76 -1.21 14.56
N TYR A 22 -18.87 -2.55 14.53
CA TYR A 22 -20.15 -3.23 14.35
C TYR A 22 -21.08 -2.95 15.53
N ARG A 23 -20.55 -2.98 16.76
CA ARG A 23 -21.29 -2.62 17.98
C ARG A 23 -21.75 -1.16 17.98
N GLN A 24 -20.96 -0.26 17.41
CA GLN A 24 -21.31 1.16 17.27
C GLN A 24 -22.23 1.44 16.06
N LYS A 25 -22.67 0.42 15.32
CA LYS A 25 -23.49 0.52 14.10
C LYS A 25 -22.89 1.42 13.01
N LYS A 26 -21.56 1.58 13.01
CA LYS A 26 -20.85 2.44 12.06
C LYS A 26 -20.49 1.68 10.78
N TYR A 27 -21.52 1.30 10.03
CA TYR A 27 -21.34 0.48 8.81
C TYR A 27 -20.53 1.17 7.71
N SER A 28 -20.60 2.51 7.62
CA SER A 28 -19.80 3.29 6.66
C SER A 28 -18.30 3.20 6.99
N GLU A 29 -17.93 3.38 8.26
CA GLU A 29 -16.53 3.24 8.70
C GLU A 29 -16.03 1.80 8.52
N LEU A 30 -16.90 0.81 8.77
CA LEU A 30 -16.60 -0.61 8.53
C LEU A 30 -16.29 -0.90 7.06
N ALA A 31 -17.05 -0.30 6.14
CA ALA A 31 -16.81 -0.47 4.71
C ALA A 31 -15.46 0.14 4.30
N VAL A 32 -15.14 1.34 4.79
CA VAL A 32 -13.85 2.00 4.52
C VAL A 32 -12.69 1.16 5.08
N MET A 33 -12.77 0.72 6.33
CA MET A 33 -11.77 -0.15 6.94
C MET A 33 -11.63 -1.48 6.18
N GLY A 34 -12.75 -2.09 5.77
CA GLY A 34 -12.75 -3.32 4.99
C GLY A 34 -12.01 -3.15 3.66
N VAL A 35 -12.21 -2.03 2.95
CA VAL A 35 -11.46 -1.72 1.72
C VAL A 35 -9.98 -1.56 2.01
N VAL A 36 -9.61 -0.82 3.05
CA VAL A 36 -8.20 -0.60 3.44
C VAL A 36 -7.52 -1.91 3.81
N TRP A 37 -8.17 -2.78 4.59
CA TRP A 37 -7.62 -4.10 4.92
C TRP A 37 -7.53 -5.00 3.70
N SER A 38 -8.52 -5.00 2.84
CA SER A 38 -8.50 -5.80 1.61
C SER A 38 -7.32 -5.40 0.73
N LEU A 39 -7.07 -4.09 0.60
CA LEU A 39 -5.90 -3.56 -0.10
C LEU A 39 -4.59 -3.97 0.57
N GLY A 40 -4.47 -3.80 1.90
CA GLY A 40 -3.29 -4.20 2.65
C GLY A 40 -2.99 -5.70 2.51
N LEU A 41 -4.03 -6.53 2.57
CA LEU A 41 -3.92 -7.98 2.43
C LEU A 41 -3.49 -8.35 1.01
N ALA A 42 -4.14 -7.76 -0.01
CA ALA A 42 -3.77 -7.97 -1.40
C ALA A 42 -2.31 -7.59 -1.68
N LEU A 43 -1.84 -6.45 -1.17
CA LEU A 43 -0.44 -6.02 -1.28
C LEU A 43 0.51 -6.98 -0.54
N SER A 44 0.16 -7.38 0.67
CA SER A 44 0.98 -8.30 1.47
C SER A 44 1.12 -9.67 0.78
N LEU A 45 0.03 -10.18 0.19
CA LEU A 45 0.07 -11.38 -0.63
C LEU A 45 0.87 -11.19 -1.92
N ALA A 46 0.68 -10.07 -2.63
CA ALA A 46 1.40 -9.79 -3.87
C ALA A 46 2.93 -9.73 -3.65
N LEU A 47 3.37 -9.17 -2.52
CA LEU A 47 4.77 -9.16 -2.11
C LEU A 47 5.30 -10.57 -1.85
N VAL A 48 4.59 -11.39 -1.08
CA VAL A 48 5.03 -12.78 -0.77
C VAL A 48 5.02 -13.67 -2.00
N LEU A 49 4.08 -13.44 -2.92
CA LEU A 49 3.98 -14.16 -4.19
C LEU A 49 4.97 -13.64 -5.25
N ASN A 50 5.80 -12.64 -4.94
CA ASN A 50 6.71 -11.98 -5.87
C ASN A 50 6.02 -11.54 -7.17
N LEU A 51 4.77 -11.06 -7.09
CA LEU A 51 4.17 -10.43 -8.26
C LEU A 51 4.97 -9.17 -8.63
N PRO A 52 5.13 -8.88 -9.93
CA PRO A 52 5.73 -7.63 -10.38
C PRO A 52 4.78 -6.48 -10.07
N LEU A 53 4.85 -5.99 -8.83
CA LEU A 53 4.18 -4.78 -8.43
C LEU A 53 4.89 -3.60 -9.10
N PRO A 54 4.16 -2.68 -9.76
CA PRO A 54 4.77 -1.49 -10.32
C PRO A 54 5.51 -0.76 -9.21
N ASN A 55 6.83 -0.68 -9.32
CA ASN A 55 7.65 -0.09 -8.29
C ASN A 55 7.47 1.44 -8.34
N PRO A 56 7.06 2.10 -7.24
CA PRO A 56 6.99 3.56 -7.18
C PRO A 56 8.33 4.21 -7.55
N THR A 57 9.45 3.54 -7.29
CA THR A 57 10.78 4.01 -7.68
C THR A 57 10.92 4.14 -9.19
N ASP A 58 10.37 3.24 -9.99
CA ASP A 58 10.43 3.34 -11.46
C ASP A 58 9.66 4.57 -11.97
N TRP A 59 8.55 4.91 -11.30
CA TRP A 59 7.79 6.12 -11.56
C TRP A 59 8.55 7.38 -11.13
N MET A 60 9.18 7.34 -9.95
CA MET A 60 10.03 8.43 -9.49
C MET A 60 11.22 8.64 -10.42
N GLU A 61 11.83 7.58 -10.94
CA GLU A 61 12.94 7.65 -11.88
C GLU A 61 12.50 8.33 -13.19
N ARG A 62 11.32 7.99 -13.72
CA ARG A 62 10.73 8.69 -14.89
C ARG A 62 10.48 10.18 -14.65
N LEU A 63 10.18 10.59 -13.42
CA LEU A 63 9.95 12.00 -13.07
C LEU A 63 11.24 12.76 -12.74
N MET A 64 12.18 12.09 -12.06
CA MET A 64 13.45 12.66 -11.61
C MET A 64 14.46 12.81 -12.75
N VAL A 65 14.56 11.84 -13.66
CA VAL A 65 15.48 11.90 -14.82
C VAL A 65 15.30 13.18 -15.66
N PRO A 66 14.09 13.57 -16.10
CA PRO A 66 13.92 14.82 -16.84
C PRO A 66 14.19 16.05 -15.97
N LEU A 67 13.88 15.99 -14.67
CA LEU A 67 14.15 17.09 -13.73
C LEU A 67 15.66 17.34 -13.56
N PHE A 68 16.44 16.27 -13.40
CA PHE A 68 17.91 16.33 -13.32
C PHE A 68 18.54 16.85 -14.62
N ARG A 69 18.05 16.41 -15.78
CA ARG A 69 18.53 16.93 -17.08
C ARG A 69 18.27 18.43 -17.25
N LEU A 70 17.11 18.91 -16.80
CA LEU A 70 16.79 20.33 -16.80
C LEU A 70 17.74 21.10 -15.86
N LEU A 71 17.97 20.57 -14.66
CA LEU A 71 18.91 21.14 -13.68
C LEU A 71 20.34 21.20 -14.22
N GLU A 72 20.85 20.13 -14.83
CA GLU A 72 22.18 20.11 -15.47
C GLU A 72 22.28 21.11 -16.61
N THR A 73 21.23 21.28 -17.40
CA THR A 73 21.20 22.27 -18.49
C THR A 73 21.24 23.69 -17.95
N PHE A 74 20.53 23.99 -16.86
CA PHE A 74 20.50 25.30 -16.22
C PHE A 74 21.78 25.61 -15.43
N LEU A 75 22.40 24.63 -14.78
CA LEU A 75 23.64 24.81 -14.02
C LEU A 75 24.87 24.83 -14.93
N GLY A 76 24.86 24.05 -16.01
CA GLY A 76 25.94 24.02 -17.01
C GLY A 76 25.94 25.20 -17.98
N SER A 77 24.91 26.06 -17.93
CA SER A 77 24.82 27.30 -18.70
C SER A 77 25.30 28.55 -17.93
N LEU A 78 25.90 28.37 -16.75
CA LEU A 78 26.43 29.41 -15.86
C LEU A 78 27.96 29.35 -15.84
#